data_AF-A0A2M7JBI9-F1
#
_entry.id   AF-A0A2M7JBI9-F1
#
_cell.length_a   1.000
_cell.length_b   1.000
_cell.length_c   1.000
_cell.angle_alpha   90.00
_cell.angle_beta   90.00
_cell.angle_gamma   90.00
#
_symmetry.space_group_name_H-M   'P 1'
#
loop_
_entity.id
_entity.type
_entity.pdbx_description
1 polymer ?
#
loop_
_entity_poly.entity_id
_entity_poly.type
_entity_poly.pdbx_seq_one_letter_code
_entity_poly.pdbx_strand_id
1 'polypeptide(L)'
;MTKTDKIWLVTALPLLALMLMIMLRVFSYDRSVAGSRRIQNDKYSIELEGGEFTAAWRNFYKIKKESPDKPLLIRVLSREDLIYAMVNFEIKGIDPAKAQLSGAAFSEINKSSNTIKFTIRAGSRKDMKLMIQEEAPRAR
;
A
#
# COMPACT_ATOMS: atom_id res chain seq x y z
N MET A 1 -19.11 39.32 -21.91
CA MET A 1 -18.36 38.95 -20.70
C MET A 1 -18.10 40.22 -19.90
N THR A 2 -18.73 40.34 -18.74
CA THR A 2 -18.69 41.56 -17.90
C THR A 2 -17.32 41.72 -17.22
N LYS A 3 -16.97 42.93 -16.76
CA LYS A 3 -15.71 43.15 -16.02
C LYS A 3 -15.61 42.26 -14.77
N THR A 4 -16.75 41.98 -14.14
CA THR A 4 -16.89 41.10 -12.98
C THR A 4 -16.56 39.64 -13.31
N ASP A 5 -17.00 39.14 -14.48
CA ASP A 5 -16.68 37.78 -14.94
C ASP A 5 -15.17 37.58 -15.15
N LYS A 6 -14.47 38.62 -15.62
CA LYS A 6 -13.02 38.58 -15.83
C LYS A 6 -12.26 38.56 -14.49
N ILE A 7 -12.74 39.26 -13.47
CA ILE A 7 -12.14 39.26 -12.13
C ILE A 7 -12.30 37.89 -11.49
N TRP A 8 -13.50 37.30 -11.55
CA TRP A 8 -13.75 35.93 -11.07
C TRP A 8 -12.87 34.90 -11.76
N LEU A 9 -12.68 35.02 -13.08
CA LEU A 9 -11.81 34.11 -13.82
C LEU A 9 -10.34 34.25 -13.39
N VAL A 10 -9.85 35.47 -13.21
CA VAL A 10 -8.46 35.76 -12.81
C VAL A 10 -8.18 35.37 -11.36
N THR A 11 -9.18 35.38 -10.46
CA THR A 11 -9.00 34.94 -9.07
C THR A 11 -9.24 33.44 -8.88
N ALA A 12 -10.19 32.84 -9.59
CA ALA A 12 -10.55 31.44 -9.43
C ALA A 12 -9.51 30.48 -10.03
N LEU A 13 -8.90 30.82 -11.17
CA LEU A 13 -7.89 29.96 -11.82
C LEU A 13 -6.63 29.74 -10.95
N PRO A 14 -6.01 30.78 -10.36
CA PRO A 14 -4.88 30.61 -9.45
C PRO A 14 -5.24 29.82 -8.19
N LEU A 15 -6.43 30.05 -7.63
CA LEU A 15 -6.93 29.30 -6.47
C LEU A 15 -7.14 27.82 -6.79
N LEU A 16 -7.72 27.51 -7.95
CA LEU A 16 -7.89 26.14 -8.43
C LEU A 16 -6.52 25.48 -8.68
N ALA A 17 -5.59 26.18 -9.32
CA ALA A 17 -4.23 25.68 -9.55
C ALA A 17 -3.48 25.41 -8.24
N LEU A 18 -3.61 26.31 -7.25
CA LEU A 18 -3.03 26.14 -5.92
C LEU A 18 -3.63 24.93 -5.20
N MET A 19 -4.96 24.78 -5.25
CA MET A 19 -5.65 23.63 -4.65
C MET A 19 -5.19 22.31 -5.28
N LEU A 20 -5.05 22.27 -6.61
CA LEU A 20 -4.51 21.11 -7.33
C LEU A 20 -3.07 20.80 -6.92
N MET A 21 -2.20 21.82 -6.81
CA MET A 21 -0.82 21.62 -6.35
C MET A 21 -0.74 21.08 -4.92
N ILE A 22 -1.57 21.59 -4.01
CA ILE A 22 -1.64 21.08 -2.63
C ILE A 22 -2.12 19.63 -2.63
N MET A 23 -3.19 19.31 -3.37
CA MET A 23 -3.68 17.93 -3.47
C MET A 23 -2.63 16.99 -4.05
N LEU A 24 -1.95 17.38 -5.13
CA LEU A 24 -0.87 16.59 -5.73
C LEU A 24 0.27 16.32 -4.74
N ARG A 25 0.59 17.30 -3.88
CA ARG A 25 1.62 17.14 -2.84
C ARG A 25 1.16 16.30 -1.65
N VAL A 26 -0.12 16.39 -1.26
CA VAL A 26 -0.66 15.65 -0.11
C VAL A 26 -0.91 14.18 -0.45
N PHE A 27 -1.31 13.88 -1.69
CA PHE A 27 -1.63 12.53 -2.16
C PHE A 27 -0.52 11.87 -3.00
N SER A 28 0.67 12.47 -3.04
CA SER A 28 1.81 11.84 -3.70
C SER A 28 2.31 10.65 -2.89
N TYR A 29 2.53 9.54 -3.58
CA TYR A 29 3.26 8.42 -3.01
C TYR A 29 4.73 8.79 -2.93
N ASP A 30 5.32 8.53 -1.76
CA ASP A 30 6.76 8.52 -1.59
C ASP A 30 7.35 7.33 -2.38
N ARG A 31 8.18 7.66 -3.37
CA ARG A 31 8.89 6.68 -4.20
C ARG A 31 10.30 6.38 -3.68
N SER A 32 10.76 7.02 -2.61
CA SER A 32 12.07 6.73 -2.00
C SER A 32 12.19 5.28 -1.50
N VAL A 33 11.05 4.66 -1.19
CA VAL A 33 10.95 3.26 -0.78
C VAL A 33 11.04 2.26 -1.94
N ALA A 34 11.08 2.73 -3.20
CA ALA A 34 11.08 1.84 -4.36
C ALA A 34 12.34 0.95 -4.38
N GLY A 35 12.15 -0.35 -4.59
CA GLY A 35 13.22 -1.36 -4.57
C GLY A 35 13.67 -1.79 -3.17
N SER A 36 13.12 -1.18 -2.11
CA SER A 36 13.39 -1.62 -0.75
C SER A 36 12.62 -2.90 -0.42
N ARG A 37 13.21 -3.74 0.44
CA ARG A 37 12.54 -4.91 1.04
C ARG A 37 12.18 -4.71 2.51
N ARG A 38 12.64 -3.61 3.12
CA ARG A 38 12.42 -3.31 4.53
C ARG A 38 12.12 -1.83 4.68
N ILE A 39 11.06 -1.53 5.42
CA ILE A 39 10.69 -0.17 5.82
C ILE A 39 10.57 -0.16 7.34
N GLN A 40 11.17 0.83 7.98
CA GLN A 40 11.08 1.03 9.42
C GLN A 40 10.68 2.46 9.72
N ASN A 41 9.72 2.62 10.64
CA ASN A 41 9.40 3.90 11.23
C ASN A 41 9.33 3.77 12.76
N ASP A 42 8.87 4.82 13.42
CA ASP A 42 8.78 4.88 14.88
C ASP A 42 7.72 3.93 15.45
N LYS A 43 6.75 3.51 14.62
CA LYS A 43 5.60 2.69 15.02
C LYS A 43 5.81 1.20 14.78
N TYR A 44 6.33 0.84 13.61
CA TYR A 44 6.50 -0.55 13.20
C TYR A 44 7.63 -0.70 12.18
N SER A 45 8.04 -1.95 11.95
CA SER A 45 8.86 -2.33 10.79
C SER A 45 8.11 -3.32 9.91
N ILE A 46 8.28 -3.19 8.61
CA ILE A 46 7.76 -4.13 7.60
C ILE A 46 8.95 -4.72 6.86
N GLU A 47 9.00 -6.04 6.76
CA GLU A 47 9.99 -6.80 6.01
C GLU A 47 9.29 -7.64 4.94
N LEU A 48 9.86 -7.69 3.74
CA LEU A 48 9.36 -8.42 2.59
C LEU A 48 10.37 -9.47 2.13
N GLU A 49 9.85 -10.63 1.72
CA GLU A 49 10.58 -11.66 0.98
C GLU A 49 9.76 -12.06 -0.26
N GLY A 50 10.40 -12.20 -1.42
CA GLY A 50 9.70 -12.50 -2.68
C GLY A 50 8.97 -11.30 -3.32
N GLY A 51 9.26 -10.08 -2.85
CA GLY A 51 8.70 -8.84 -3.37
C GLY A 51 9.49 -7.61 -2.94
N GLU A 52 9.13 -6.47 -3.52
CA GLU A 52 9.72 -5.16 -3.24
C GLU A 52 8.65 -4.09 -3.06
N PHE A 53 8.94 -3.10 -2.22
CA PHE A 53 8.11 -1.90 -2.17
C PHE A 53 8.34 -1.07 -3.44
N THR A 54 7.28 -0.46 -3.95
CA THR A 54 7.33 0.42 -5.12
C THR A 54 6.94 1.85 -4.79
N ALA A 55 6.09 2.02 -3.78
CA ALA A 55 5.66 3.33 -3.30
C ALA A 55 5.02 3.20 -1.92
N ALA A 56 5.09 4.25 -1.11
CA ALA A 56 4.40 4.33 0.16
C ALA A 56 3.65 5.66 0.31
N TRP A 57 2.53 5.66 1.02
CA TRP A 57 1.83 6.87 1.43
C TRP A 57 1.22 6.65 2.81
N ARG A 58 1.80 7.30 3.83
CA ARG A 58 1.42 7.08 5.23
C ARG A 58 1.54 5.60 5.62
N ASN A 59 0.42 4.93 5.90
CA ASN A 59 0.32 3.51 6.22
C ASN A 59 -0.12 2.64 5.03
N PHE A 60 -0.14 3.19 3.81
CA PHE A 60 -0.42 2.46 2.57
C PHE A 60 0.87 2.15 1.84
N TYR A 61 1.08 0.87 1.53
CA TYR A 61 2.29 0.38 0.87
C TYR A 61 1.93 -0.37 -0.40
N LYS A 62 2.56 0.02 -1.51
CA LYS A 62 2.46 -0.68 -2.79
C LYS A 62 3.62 -1.66 -2.92
N ILE A 63 3.30 -2.92 -3.16
CA ILE A 63 4.26 -4.00 -3.30
C ILE A 63 4.16 -4.56 -4.72
N LYS A 64 5.31 -4.87 -5.31
CA LYS A 64 5.42 -5.66 -6.52
C LYS A 64 6.01 -7.02 -6.16
N LYS A 65 5.31 -8.08 -6.53
CA LYS A 65 5.79 -9.45 -6.37
C LYS A 65 6.92 -9.71 -7.38
N GLU A 66 7.98 -10.41 -6.98
CA GLU A 66 9.13 -10.69 -7.86
C GLU A 66 8.79 -11.68 -8.97
N SER A 67 8.04 -12.73 -8.63
CA SER A 67 7.59 -13.77 -9.56
C SER A 67 6.27 -14.37 -9.07
N PRO A 68 5.34 -14.77 -9.97
CA PRO A 68 4.15 -15.51 -9.60
C PRO A 68 4.42 -16.80 -8.83
N ASP A 69 5.54 -17.47 -9.13
CA ASP A 69 5.87 -18.79 -8.56
C ASP A 69 6.45 -18.72 -7.16
N LYS A 70 7.01 -17.56 -6.77
CA LYS A 70 7.60 -17.38 -5.44
C LYS A 70 6.55 -16.91 -4.44
N PRO A 71 6.54 -17.43 -3.21
CA PRO A 71 5.69 -16.87 -2.17
C PRO A 71 6.17 -15.45 -1.83
N LEU A 72 5.21 -14.57 -1.57
CA LEU A 72 5.46 -13.26 -0.97
C LEU A 72 5.23 -13.39 0.54
N LEU A 73 6.28 -13.15 1.33
CA LEU A 73 6.19 -13.07 2.78
C LEU A 73 6.23 -11.61 3.20
N ILE A 74 5.30 -11.22 4.07
CA ILE A 74 5.21 -9.89 4.66
C ILE A 74 5.24 -10.07 6.17
N ARG A 75 6.28 -9.53 6.80
CA ARG A 75 6.42 -9.52 8.25
C ARG A 75 6.22 -8.11 8.77
N VAL A 76 5.30 -7.94 9.73
CA VAL A 76 5.02 -6.66 10.38
C VAL A 76 5.30 -6.80 11.87
N LEU A 77 6.25 -6.01 12.37
CA LEU A 77 6.61 -5.96 13.78
C LEU A 77 6.19 -4.62 14.38
N SER A 78 5.26 -4.64 15.33
CA SER A 78 4.80 -3.44 16.05
C SER A 78 5.68 -3.17 17.28
N ARG A 79 6.02 -1.90 17.55
CA ARG A 79 6.74 -1.50 18.77
C ARG A 79 5.81 -1.45 19.99
N GLU A 80 6.40 -1.41 21.18
CA GLU A 80 5.76 -1.76 22.47
C GLU A 80 4.58 -0.87 22.91
N ASP A 81 4.41 0.32 22.33
CA ASP A 81 3.48 1.33 22.84
C ASP A 81 2.21 1.55 21.98
N LEU A 82 1.93 0.66 21.02
CA LEU A 82 0.79 0.81 20.11
C LEU A 82 -0.35 -0.15 20.43
N ILE A 83 -1.55 0.39 20.72
CA ILE A 83 -2.77 -0.41 20.89
C ILE A 83 -2.99 -1.31 19.66
N TYR A 84 -2.87 -0.75 18.45
CA TYR A 84 -2.75 -1.48 17.19
C TYR A 84 -2.25 -0.55 16.07
N ALA A 85 -1.55 -1.10 15.07
CA ALA A 85 -1.23 -0.45 13.81
C ALA A 85 -2.06 -1.04 12.67
N MET A 86 -2.77 -0.20 11.91
CA MET A 86 -3.43 -0.60 10.67
C MET A 86 -2.48 -0.33 9.51
N VAL A 87 -2.03 -1.40 8.86
CA VAL A 87 -1.11 -1.32 7.72
C VAL A 87 -1.84 -1.81 6.48
N ASN A 88 -1.90 -0.96 5.46
CA ASN A 88 -2.62 -1.23 4.22
C ASN A 88 -1.62 -1.60 3.13
N PHE A 89 -1.93 -2.65 2.38
CA PHE A 89 -1.10 -3.15 1.31
C PHE A 89 -1.88 -3.17 0.00
N GLU A 90 -1.21 -2.82 -1.10
CA GLU A 90 -1.66 -3.01 -2.47
C GLU A 90 -0.59 -3.82 -3.21
N ILE A 91 -0.86 -5.08 -3.51
CA ILE A 91 0.06 -5.96 -4.22
C ILE A 91 -0.32 -5.99 -5.70
N LYS A 92 0.65 -5.73 -6.57
CA LYS A 92 0.53 -5.86 -8.02
C LYS A 92 1.28 -7.07 -8.55
N GLY A 93 0.82 -7.61 -9.69
CA GLY A 93 1.46 -8.73 -10.37
C GLY A 93 1.12 -10.06 -9.72
N ILE A 94 -0.12 -10.20 -9.25
CA ILE A 94 -0.64 -11.43 -8.67
C ILE A 94 -2.03 -11.70 -9.27
N ASP A 95 -2.28 -12.95 -9.64
CA ASP A 95 -3.63 -13.37 -10.03
C ASP A 95 -4.52 -13.46 -8.76
N PRO A 96 -5.47 -12.53 -8.57
CA PRO A 96 -6.33 -12.53 -7.38
C PRO A 96 -7.16 -13.80 -7.24
N ALA A 97 -7.50 -14.46 -8.35
CA ALA A 97 -8.32 -15.67 -8.36
C ALA A 97 -7.54 -16.88 -7.83
N LYS A 98 -6.22 -16.89 -8.02
CA LYS A 98 -5.32 -17.98 -7.58
C LYS A 98 -4.60 -17.66 -6.26
N ALA A 99 -4.69 -16.42 -5.78
CA ALA A 99 -3.98 -16.01 -4.58
C ALA A 99 -4.60 -16.59 -3.30
N GLN A 100 -3.81 -17.38 -2.60
CA GLN A 100 -4.04 -17.79 -1.21
C GLN A 100 -3.28 -16.84 -0.27
N LEU A 101 -3.99 -16.33 0.74
CA LEU A 101 -3.41 -15.50 1.80
C LEU A 101 -3.50 -16.26 3.13
N SER A 102 -2.41 -16.32 3.89
CA SER A 102 -2.35 -17.07 5.15
C SER A 102 -1.47 -16.39 6.21
N GLY A 103 -1.70 -16.68 7.49
CA GLY A 103 -0.80 -16.29 8.60
C GLY A 103 -1.17 -15.03 9.39
N ALA A 104 -2.15 -14.23 8.97
CA ALA A 104 -2.59 -13.04 9.72
C ALA A 104 -4.12 -12.91 9.80
N ALA A 105 -4.60 -12.16 10.81
CA ALA A 105 -5.98 -11.71 10.89
C ALA A 105 -6.17 -10.51 9.96
N PHE A 106 -6.64 -10.78 8.73
CA PHE A 106 -7.01 -9.74 7.79
C PHE A 106 -8.28 -9.04 8.27
N SER A 107 -8.29 -7.71 8.27
CA SER A 107 -9.53 -7.00 8.55
C SER A 107 -10.38 -6.82 7.31
N GLU A 108 -9.75 -6.60 6.16
CA GLU A 108 -10.41 -6.32 4.88
C GLU A 108 -9.53 -6.85 3.74
N ILE A 109 -10.14 -7.49 2.74
CA ILE A 109 -9.47 -7.96 1.51
C ILE A 109 -10.33 -7.54 0.32
N ASN A 110 -9.74 -6.82 -0.62
CA ASN A 110 -10.35 -6.43 -1.89
C ASN A 110 -9.48 -6.91 -3.05
N LYS A 111 -10.07 -7.70 -3.94
CA LYS A 111 -9.42 -8.32 -5.09
C LYS A 111 -9.90 -7.65 -6.38
N SER A 112 -8.98 -7.16 -7.20
CA SER A 112 -9.24 -6.63 -8.54
C SER A 112 -8.31 -7.27 -9.57
N SER A 113 -8.60 -7.09 -10.87
CA SER A 113 -8.06 -7.86 -12.01
C SER A 113 -6.57 -8.22 -12.02
N ASN A 114 -5.69 -7.45 -11.38
CA ASN A 114 -4.27 -7.79 -11.18
C ASN A 114 -3.72 -7.21 -9.87
N THR A 115 -4.59 -7.09 -8.86
CA THR A 115 -4.21 -6.41 -7.62
C THR A 115 -4.99 -6.97 -6.44
N ILE A 116 -4.30 -7.16 -5.33
CA ILE A 116 -4.93 -7.50 -4.05
C ILE A 116 -4.63 -6.38 -3.08
N LYS A 117 -5.68 -5.80 -2.51
CA LYS A 117 -5.61 -4.83 -1.44
C LYS A 117 -6.07 -5.46 -0.15
N PHE A 118 -5.34 -5.27 0.93
CA PHE A 118 -5.78 -5.74 2.23
C PHE A 118 -5.16 -4.92 3.34
N THR A 119 -5.76 -5.03 4.52
CA THR A 119 -5.30 -4.37 5.73
C THR A 119 -4.97 -5.42 6.77
N ILE A 120 -3.79 -5.27 7.39
CA ILE A 120 -3.40 -6.06 8.55
C ILE A 120 -3.49 -5.18 9.81
N ARG A 121 -4.06 -5.75 10.87
CA ARG A 121 -4.07 -5.14 12.21
C ARG A 121 -2.94 -5.73 13.05
N ALA A 122 -1.84 -5.01 13.17
CA ALA A 122 -0.72 -5.39 14.04
C ALA A 122 -0.98 -4.92 15.47
N GLY A 123 -1.29 -5.84 16.40
CA GLY A 123 -1.41 -5.50 17.82
C GLY A 123 -0.06 -5.17 18.45
N SER A 124 -0.07 -4.53 19.63
CA SER A 124 1.16 -4.26 20.41
C SER A 124 2.01 -5.52 20.57
N ARG A 125 3.33 -5.40 20.39
CA ARG A 125 4.33 -6.47 20.59
C ARG A 125 4.09 -7.76 19.78
N LYS A 126 3.24 -7.73 18.75
CA LYS A 126 3.00 -8.89 17.88
C LYS A 126 3.92 -8.85 16.67
N ASP A 127 4.64 -9.95 16.47
CA ASP A 127 5.30 -10.30 15.21
C ASP A 127 4.26 -11.00 14.32
N MET A 128 3.76 -10.30 13.31
CA MET A 128 2.83 -10.86 12.37
C MET A 128 3.54 -11.26 11.09
N LYS A 129 3.24 -12.47 10.62
CA LYS A 129 3.78 -12.99 9.36
C LYS A 129 2.64 -13.38 8.46
N LEU A 130 2.64 -12.82 7.26
CA LEU A 130 1.67 -13.07 6.22
C LEU A 130 2.39 -13.72 5.04
N MET A 131 1.84 -14.81 4.53
CA MET A 131 2.27 -15.43 3.30
C MET A 131 1.19 -15.30 2.23
N ILE A 132 1.62 -14.95 1.02
CA ILE A 132 0.75 -14.84 -0.16
C ILE A 132 1.38 -15.64 -1.29
N GLN A 133 0.65 -16.62 -1.80
CA GLN A 133 1.12 -17.52 -2.85
C GLN A 133 0.01 -17.73 -3.88
N GLU A 134 0.37 -17.90 -5.15
CA GLU A 134 -0.58 -18.32 -6.19
C GLU A 134 -0.67 -19.84 -6.20
N GLU A 135 -1.87 -20.39 -6.25
CA GLU A 135 -2.08 -21.82 -6.42
C GLU A 135 -1.34 -22.31 -7.67
N ALA A 136 -0.49 -23.32 -7.48
CA ALA A 136 0.14 -24.01 -8.60
C ALA A 136 -0.95 -24.58 -9.51
N PRO A 137 -0.78 -24.54 -10.84
CA PRO A 137 -1.71 -25.22 -11.74
C PRO A 137 -1.80 -26.69 -11.32
N ARG A 138 -3.01 -27.19 -11.06
CA ARG A 138 -3.22 -28.61 -10.76
C ARG A 138 -2.55 -29.42 -11.87
N ALA A 139 -1.56 -30.25 -11.52
CA ALA A 139 -1.00 -31.23 -12.44
C ALA A 139 -2.16 -32.11 -12.92
N ARG A 140 -2.34 -32.16 -14.25
CA ARG A 140 -3.30 -33.06 -14.89
C ARG A 140 -2.72 -34.45 -14.98
#